data_AF-A0A367ANM4-F1
#
_entry.id   AF-A0A367ANM4-F1
#
_cell.length_a   1.000
_cell.length_b   1.000
_cell.length_c   1.000
_cell.angle_alpha   90.00
_cell.angle_beta   90.00
_cell.angle_gamma   90.00
#
_symmetry.space_group_name_H-M   'P 1'
#
loop_
_entity.id
_entity.type
_entity.pdbx_description
1 polymer ?
#
loop_
_entity_poly.entity_id
_entity_poly.type
_entity_poly.pdbx_seq_one_letter_code
_entity_poly.pdbx_strand_id
1 'polypeptide(L)'
;MSEPIGVQAGRVCPGCGWEDSVPLLWGLPDPEAMRLAERGQVALGGCLVMGEDPAFACRSCGLQWGREEEPTADEQELADLLGVRHLDVVRALGAGWRRESVPDETGHRQWFLSGAPAQVALGVEGPWFVLARPLTRWAEPLQLQPADRQPFTRDDLLYLPEVVAEAADEIAARRRRSFRWCRTCRRVQSPEWFTGAARSCRRCEAAVDRFDADVMRLGHS
;
A
#
# COMPACT_ATOMS: atom_id res chain seq x y z
N MET A 1 4.87 12.83 8.59
CA MET A 1 4.81 11.67 7.67
C MET A 1 3.78 10.74 8.25
N SER A 2 2.79 10.31 7.47
CA SER A 2 1.74 9.42 7.99
C SER A 2 2.33 8.03 8.18
N GLU A 3 2.53 7.60 9.42
CA GLU A 3 2.93 6.22 9.72
C GLU A 3 1.93 5.24 9.08
N PRO A 4 2.40 4.17 8.45
CA PRO A 4 1.50 3.20 7.87
C PRO A 4 0.68 2.56 8.99
N ILE A 5 -0.65 2.52 8.89
CA ILE A 5 -1.53 1.94 9.93
C ILE A 5 -2.21 0.69 9.36
N GLY A 6 -2.21 -0.40 10.13
CA GLY A 6 -2.83 -1.67 9.76
C GLY A 6 -1.84 -2.70 9.21
N VAL A 7 -2.36 -3.75 8.58
CA VAL A 7 -1.54 -4.82 8.01
C VAL A 7 -0.68 -4.28 6.86
N GLN A 8 0.61 -4.59 6.94
CA GLN A 8 1.65 -4.23 5.98
C GLN A 8 1.71 -5.33 4.91
N ALA A 9 0.98 -5.15 3.81
CA ALA A 9 1.00 -6.07 2.68
C ALA A 9 2.43 -6.20 2.10
N GLY A 10 2.84 -7.41 1.74
CA GLY A 10 4.21 -7.76 1.32
C GLY A 10 5.19 -7.99 2.49
N ARG A 11 4.82 -7.68 3.74
CA ARG A 11 5.62 -8.03 4.93
C ARG A 11 5.09 -9.30 5.57
N VAL A 12 5.59 -10.44 5.12
CA VAL A 12 5.26 -11.76 5.68
C VAL A 12 6.01 -11.99 6.99
N CYS A 13 5.31 -12.52 8.00
CA CYS A 13 5.92 -12.86 9.28
C CYS A 13 6.93 -14.01 9.11
N PRO A 14 8.19 -13.87 9.55
CA PRO A 14 9.19 -14.93 9.45
C PRO A 14 8.94 -16.09 10.43
N GLY A 15 8.15 -15.88 11.48
CA GLY A 15 7.82 -16.93 12.46
C GLY A 15 6.68 -17.85 12.02
N CYS A 16 5.65 -17.31 11.38
CA CYS A 16 4.44 -18.07 11.04
C CYS A 16 4.05 -18.06 9.56
N GLY A 17 4.73 -17.28 8.71
CA GLY A 17 4.49 -17.23 7.26
C GLY A 17 3.23 -16.49 6.82
N TRP A 18 2.47 -15.88 7.74
CA TRP A 18 1.27 -15.10 7.41
C TRP A 18 1.60 -13.65 7.10
N GLU A 19 0.92 -13.08 6.10
CA GLU A 19 0.93 -11.65 5.79
C GLU A 19 -0.01 -10.89 6.75
N ASP A 20 0.39 -10.79 8.00
CA ASP A 20 -0.43 -10.24 9.09
C ASP A 20 0.38 -9.33 10.02
N SER A 21 1.34 -8.63 9.44
CA SER A 21 2.30 -7.78 10.12
C SER A 21 1.76 -6.36 10.28
N VAL A 22 1.84 -5.78 11.48
CA VAL A 22 1.50 -4.38 11.75
C VAL A 22 2.74 -3.62 12.24
N PRO A 23 2.78 -2.29 12.11
CA PRO A 23 3.87 -1.50 12.66
C PRO A 23 3.89 -1.60 14.19
N LEU A 24 5.11 -1.59 14.74
CA LEU A 24 5.37 -1.54 16.17
C LEU A 24 5.76 -0.12 16.56
N LEU A 25 4.91 0.54 17.35
CA LEU A 25 5.15 1.90 17.82
C LEU A 25 5.91 1.88 19.14
N TRP A 26 7.01 2.62 19.20
CA TRP A 26 7.85 2.76 20.39
C TRP A 26 7.63 4.12 21.07
N GLY A 27 7.90 4.16 22.38
CA GLY A 27 7.74 5.35 23.20
C GLY A 27 6.44 5.38 24.00
N LEU A 28 6.11 6.55 24.53
CA LEU A 28 4.87 6.75 25.28
C LEU A 28 3.71 6.96 24.29
N PRO A 29 2.72 6.06 24.20
CA PRO A 29 1.63 6.19 23.24
C PRO A 29 0.71 7.34 23.64
N ASP A 30 0.28 8.11 22.65
CA ASP A 30 -0.84 9.04 22.82
C ASP A 30 -2.20 8.30 22.78
N PRO A 31 -3.32 8.96 23.11
CA PRO A 31 -4.63 8.32 23.10
C PRO A 31 -5.07 7.76 21.75
N GLU A 32 -4.57 8.26 20.62
CA GLU A 32 -4.91 7.73 19.31
C GLU A 32 -4.11 6.46 19.01
N ALA A 33 -2.81 6.44 19.32
CA ALA A 33 -1.97 5.25 19.25
C ALA A 33 -2.54 4.10 20.10
N MET A 34 -3.03 4.40 21.31
CA MET A 34 -3.72 3.41 22.15
C MET A 34 -4.95 2.81 21.47
N ARG A 35 -5.81 3.64 20.87
CA ARG A 35 -7.01 3.16 20.15
C ARG A 35 -6.67 2.33 18.92
N LEU A 36 -5.60 2.70 18.21
CA LEU A 36 -5.11 1.93 17.06
C LEU A 36 -4.60 0.55 17.49
N ALA A 37 -3.92 0.49 18.63
CA ALA A 37 -3.42 -0.76 19.21
C ALA A 37 -4.56 -1.68 19.68
N GLU A 38 -5.57 -1.14 20.36
CA GLU A 38 -6.78 -1.89 20.75
C GLU A 38 -7.51 -2.51 19.55
N ARG A 39 -7.44 -1.86 18.39
CA ARG A 39 -8.02 -2.35 17.13
C ARG A 39 -7.09 -3.29 16.36
N GLY A 40 -5.90 -3.58 16.89
CA GLY A 40 -4.88 -4.39 16.23
C GLY A 40 -4.43 -3.79 14.89
N GLN A 41 -4.36 -2.46 14.80
CA GLN A 41 -3.86 -1.75 13.61
C GLN A 41 -2.38 -1.37 13.75
N VAL A 42 -1.90 -1.28 14.98
CA VAL A 42 -0.49 -1.15 15.35
C VAL A 42 -0.26 -2.06 16.56
N ALA A 43 0.99 -2.41 16.83
CA ALA A 43 1.40 -2.96 18.12
C ALA A 43 2.14 -1.87 18.90
N LEU A 44 2.07 -1.93 20.23
CA LEU A 44 2.85 -1.05 21.09
C LEU A 44 4.08 -1.82 21.58
N GLY A 45 5.25 -1.24 21.36
CA GLY A 45 6.52 -1.73 21.87
C GLY A 45 6.76 -1.24 23.30
N GLY A 46 8.03 -1.13 23.64
CA GLY A 46 8.46 -0.52 24.90
C GLY A 46 8.55 1.00 24.84
N CYS A 47 8.82 1.61 26.00
CA CYS A 47 8.93 3.06 26.12
C CYS A 47 10.29 3.62 25.66
N LEU A 48 11.29 2.77 25.48
CA LEU A 48 12.67 3.16 25.18
C LEU A 48 13.07 2.63 23.80
N VAL A 49 13.65 3.50 22.97
CA VAL A 49 14.19 3.18 21.65
C VAL A 49 15.71 3.07 21.80
N MET A 50 16.27 1.92 21.44
CA MET A 50 17.69 1.58 21.50
C MET A 50 18.34 1.48 20.12
N GLY A 51 17.59 1.71 19.03
CA GLY A 51 18.11 1.84 17.65
C GLY A 51 18.17 0.54 16.85
N GLU A 52 17.96 -0.60 17.51
CA GLU A 52 17.76 -1.91 16.86
C GLU A 52 16.36 -2.47 17.16
N ASP A 53 15.45 -1.58 17.53
CA ASP A 53 14.12 -1.96 17.95
C ASP A 53 13.33 -2.50 16.76
N PRO A 54 12.57 -3.59 16.95
CA PRO A 54 11.77 -4.14 15.88
C PRO A 54 10.74 -3.12 15.38
N ALA A 55 10.59 -3.03 14.07
CA ALA A 55 9.64 -2.12 13.43
C ALA A 55 8.26 -2.76 13.21
N PHE A 56 8.16 -4.09 13.29
CA PHE A 56 6.93 -4.82 12.99
C PHE A 56 6.59 -5.86 14.05
N ALA A 57 5.29 -6.14 14.18
CA ALA A 57 4.76 -7.24 14.96
C ALA A 57 3.69 -8.02 14.17
N CYS A 58 3.69 -9.34 14.28
CA CYS A 58 2.66 -10.19 13.67
C CYS A 58 1.45 -10.29 14.59
N ARG A 59 0.25 -10.01 14.10
CA ARG A 59 -0.98 -10.15 14.90
C ARG A 59 -1.35 -11.61 15.16
N SER A 60 -0.97 -12.52 14.26
CA SER A 60 -1.29 -13.93 14.36
C SER A 60 -0.41 -14.70 15.36
N CYS A 61 0.88 -14.36 15.49
CA CYS A 61 1.82 -15.09 16.37
C CYS A 61 2.59 -14.22 17.37
N GLY A 62 2.47 -12.90 17.30
CA GLY A 62 3.10 -11.97 18.24
C GLY A 62 4.60 -11.75 18.05
N LEU A 63 5.24 -12.42 17.07
CA LEU A 63 6.66 -12.18 16.79
C LEU A 63 6.89 -10.70 16.46
N GLN A 64 7.99 -10.14 16.95
CA GLN A 64 8.44 -8.79 16.62
C GLN A 64 9.76 -8.89 15.85
N TRP A 65 9.92 -8.15 14.76
CA TRP A 65 11.12 -8.22 13.91
C TRP A 65 11.30 -7.00 13.01
N GLY A 66 12.45 -6.99 12.33
CA GLY A 66 12.79 -6.11 11.22
C GLY A 66 13.04 -4.66 11.64
N ARG A 67 13.49 -3.86 10.68
CA ARG A 67 13.70 -2.41 10.84
C ARG A 67 12.84 -1.65 9.85
N GLU A 68 12.56 -0.39 10.14
CA GLU A 68 11.75 0.44 9.23
C GLU A 68 12.43 0.58 7.87
N GLU A 69 13.77 0.57 7.82
CA GLU A 69 14.54 0.68 6.58
C GLU A 69 14.70 -0.64 5.80
N GLU A 70 14.28 -1.78 6.37
CA GLU A 70 14.38 -3.06 5.67
C GLU A 70 13.27 -3.15 4.60
N PRO A 71 13.64 -3.46 3.33
CA PRO A 71 12.66 -3.60 2.26
C PRO A 71 11.71 -4.76 2.49
N THR A 72 10.47 -4.63 2.00
CA THR A 72 9.62 -5.80 1.75
C THR A 72 10.21 -6.69 0.64
N ALA A 73 9.70 -7.92 0.49
CA ALA A 73 10.11 -8.80 -0.60
C ALA A 73 9.87 -8.15 -1.99
N ASP A 74 8.72 -7.50 -2.16
CA ASP A 74 8.36 -6.81 -3.39
C ASP A 74 9.23 -5.57 -3.65
N GLU A 75 9.59 -4.83 -2.60
CA GLU A 75 10.49 -3.67 -2.70
C GLU A 75 11.92 -4.08 -3.05
N GLN A 76 12.38 -5.19 -2.49
CA GLN A 76 13.68 -5.76 -2.84
C GLN A 76 13.67 -6.25 -4.29
N GLU A 77 12.61 -6.95 -4.73
CA GLU A 77 12.46 -7.37 -6.12
C GLU A 77 12.44 -6.16 -7.07
N LEU A 78 11.71 -5.10 -6.74
CA LEU A 78 11.71 -3.87 -7.53
C LEU A 78 13.12 -3.27 -7.64
N ALA A 79 13.86 -3.18 -6.53
CA ALA A 79 15.22 -2.66 -6.53
C ALA A 79 16.15 -3.52 -7.40
N ASP A 80 16.04 -4.85 -7.32
CA ASP A 80 16.81 -5.80 -8.11
C ASP A 80 16.52 -5.66 -9.61
N LEU A 81 15.24 -5.54 -9.99
CA LEU A 81 14.82 -5.33 -11.39
C LEU A 81 15.33 -4.00 -11.96
N LEU A 82 15.37 -2.95 -11.14
CA LEU A 82 15.92 -1.64 -11.52
C LEU A 82 17.47 -1.62 -11.50
N GLY A 83 18.11 -2.64 -10.94
CA GLY A 83 19.57 -2.73 -10.82
C GLY A 83 20.16 -1.68 -9.87
N VAL A 84 19.43 -1.29 -8.82
CA VAL A 84 19.83 -0.29 -7.83
C VAL A 84 19.66 -0.82 -6.42
N ARG A 85 20.16 -0.10 -5.40
CA ARG A 85 19.90 -0.49 -4.00
C ARG A 85 18.50 -0.02 -3.61
N HIS A 86 17.87 -0.72 -2.66
CA HIS A 86 16.57 -0.30 -2.11
C HIS A 86 16.55 1.18 -1.67
N LEU A 87 17.62 1.64 -1.01
CA LEU A 87 17.72 3.04 -0.57
C LEU A 87 17.67 4.05 -1.73
N ASP A 88 18.18 3.67 -2.90
CA ASP A 88 18.13 4.53 -4.09
C ASP A 88 16.68 4.64 -4.60
N VAL A 89 15.90 3.55 -4.55
CA VAL A 89 14.45 3.56 -4.83
C VAL A 89 13.73 4.45 -3.81
N VAL A 90 13.98 4.29 -2.52
CA VAL A 90 13.33 5.11 -1.48
C VAL A 90 13.61 6.60 -1.68
N ARG A 91 14.83 6.96 -2.07
CA ARG A 91 15.20 8.36 -2.34
C ARG A 91 14.46 8.96 -3.53
N ALA A 92 14.30 8.20 -4.62
CA ALA A 92 13.69 8.70 -5.86
C ALA A 92 12.17 8.55 -5.90
N LEU A 93 11.63 7.51 -5.27
CA LEU A 93 10.26 7.03 -5.48
C LEU A 93 9.49 6.77 -4.18
N GLY A 94 10.16 6.87 -3.03
CA GLY A 94 9.60 6.48 -1.74
C GLY A 94 9.46 4.96 -1.58
N ALA A 95 8.84 4.56 -0.48
CA ALA A 95 8.58 3.16 -0.11
C ALA A 95 7.11 2.77 -0.37
N GLY A 96 6.74 1.55 0.03
CA GLY A 96 5.40 1.01 -0.04
C GLY A 96 5.03 0.38 -1.37
N TRP A 97 6.03 -0.08 -2.14
CA TRP A 97 5.82 -0.74 -3.43
C TRP A 97 5.39 -2.19 -3.22
N ARG A 98 4.37 -2.61 -3.96
CA ARG A 98 3.83 -3.98 -3.94
C ARG A 98 3.71 -4.52 -5.34
N ARG A 99 4.08 -5.77 -5.56
CA ARG A 99 3.96 -6.42 -6.86
C ARG A 99 2.49 -6.61 -7.21
N GLU A 100 2.12 -6.29 -8.45
CA GLU A 100 0.78 -6.49 -8.95
C GLU A 100 0.79 -7.33 -10.23
N SER A 101 -0.08 -8.33 -10.27
CA SER A 101 -0.29 -9.14 -11.48
C SER A 101 -1.37 -8.47 -12.32
N VAL A 102 -0.97 -7.48 -13.11
CA VAL A 102 -1.89 -6.86 -14.07
C VAL A 102 -2.01 -7.78 -15.28
N PRO A 103 -3.24 -8.18 -15.69
CA PRO A 103 -3.45 -8.90 -16.94
C PRO A 103 -3.19 -7.95 -18.11
N ASP A 104 -1.92 -7.80 -18.49
CA ASP A 104 -1.49 -7.04 -19.65
C ASP A 104 -1.36 -7.99 -20.85
N GLU A 105 -1.97 -7.63 -21.98
CA GLU A 105 -1.92 -8.39 -23.24
C GLU A 105 -0.50 -8.47 -23.81
N THR A 106 0.42 -7.62 -23.35
CA THR A 106 1.80 -7.56 -23.85
C THR A 106 2.84 -8.30 -23.00
N GLY A 107 2.50 -8.82 -21.81
CA GLY A 107 3.30 -9.81 -21.05
C GLY A 107 4.75 -9.47 -20.66
N HIS A 108 5.30 -8.32 -21.04
CA HIS A 108 6.72 -8.00 -20.86
C HIS A 108 7.04 -7.11 -19.65
N ARG A 109 6.01 -6.49 -19.03
CA ARG A 109 6.19 -5.51 -17.95
C ARG A 109 5.88 -6.11 -16.59
N GLN A 110 6.77 -5.91 -15.64
CA GLN A 110 6.54 -6.25 -14.24
C GLN A 110 6.04 -5.01 -13.50
N TRP A 111 4.82 -5.08 -12.97
CA TRP A 111 4.14 -3.93 -12.39
C TRP A 111 4.19 -3.93 -10.86
N PHE A 112 4.43 -2.75 -10.31
CA PHE A 112 4.44 -2.47 -8.88
C PHE A 112 3.55 -1.26 -8.59
N LEU A 113 2.84 -1.29 -7.47
CA LEU A 113 1.94 -0.21 -7.03
C LEU A 113 2.40 0.36 -5.70
N SER A 114 2.27 1.67 -5.55
CA SER A 114 2.44 2.33 -4.24
C SER A 114 1.18 3.10 -3.82
N GLY A 115 0.95 3.13 -2.50
CA GLY A 115 -0.16 3.78 -1.84
C GLY A 115 -1.36 2.87 -1.52
N ALA A 116 -2.16 3.28 -0.53
CA ALA A 116 -3.43 2.65 -0.15
C ALA A 116 -4.51 3.73 0.07
N PRO A 117 -5.45 3.94 -0.86
CA PRO A 117 -5.61 3.28 -2.18
C PRO A 117 -4.41 3.51 -3.11
N ALA A 118 -4.22 2.66 -4.12
CA ALA A 118 -3.11 2.78 -5.08
C ALA A 118 -3.08 4.17 -5.76
N GLN A 119 -1.91 4.79 -5.76
CA GLN A 119 -1.70 6.18 -6.19
C GLN A 119 -0.84 6.27 -7.45
N VAL A 120 0.19 5.45 -7.52
CA VAL A 120 1.19 5.39 -8.60
C VAL A 120 1.47 3.93 -8.91
N ALA A 121 1.72 3.64 -10.18
CA ALA A 121 2.24 2.37 -10.64
C ALA A 121 3.59 2.58 -11.32
N LEU A 122 4.47 1.58 -11.21
CA LEU A 122 5.77 1.52 -11.86
C LEU A 122 5.86 0.19 -12.61
N GLY A 123 6.13 0.27 -13.91
CA GLY A 123 6.30 -0.90 -14.77
C GLY A 123 7.74 -1.01 -15.22
N VAL A 124 8.41 -2.11 -14.89
CA VAL A 124 9.80 -2.39 -15.33
C VAL A 124 9.78 -3.21 -16.61
N GLU A 125 10.55 -2.79 -17.60
CA GLU A 125 10.74 -3.45 -18.91
C GLU A 125 12.21 -3.37 -19.34
N GLY A 126 12.98 -4.42 -19.03
CA GLY A 126 14.42 -4.43 -19.30
C GLY A 126 15.15 -3.31 -18.54
N PRO A 127 15.98 -2.48 -19.20
CA PRO A 127 16.72 -1.40 -18.54
C PRO A 127 15.89 -0.14 -18.29
N TRP A 128 14.61 -0.15 -18.69
CA TRP A 128 13.71 0.99 -18.60
C TRP A 128 12.59 0.73 -17.60
N PHE A 129 12.04 1.79 -17.05
CA PHE A 129 10.78 1.74 -16.32
C PHE A 129 9.87 2.90 -16.70
N VAL A 130 8.57 2.69 -16.54
CA VAL A 130 7.55 3.71 -16.78
C VAL A 130 6.72 3.93 -15.54
N LEU A 131 6.30 5.17 -15.32
CA LEU A 131 5.31 5.49 -14.31
C LEU A 131 3.92 5.55 -14.94
N ALA A 132 2.93 5.02 -14.23
CA ALA A 132 1.56 4.94 -14.70
C ALA A 132 0.56 5.32 -13.61
N ARG A 133 -0.62 5.78 -14.06
CA ARG A 133 -1.78 6.03 -13.20
C ARG A 133 -2.55 4.72 -13.01
N PRO A 134 -2.77 4.28 -11.76
CA PRO A 134 -3.69 3.19 -11.49
C PRO A 134 -5.13 3.66 -11.68
N LEU A 135 -5.87 2.97 -12.54
CA LEU A 135 -7.30 3.15 -12.77
C LEU A 135 -8.04 1.99 -12.11
N THR A 136 -8.38 2.16 -10.84
CA THR A 136 -9.15 1.18 -10.07
C THR A 136 -10.63 1.33 -10.39
N ARG A 137 -11.32 0.23 -10.71
CA ARG A 137 -12.77 0.19 -10.90
C ARG A 137 -13.37 -0.90 -10.01
N TRP A 138 -14.59 -0.69 -9.52
CA TRP A 138 -15.24 -1.69 -8.67
C TRP A 138 -15.52 -2.96 -9.48
N ALA A 139 -15.07 -4.12 -8.99
CA ALA A 139 -15.24 -5.43 -9.61
C ALA A 139 -14.66 -5.60 -11.03
N GLU A 140 -13.79 -4.69 -11.48
CA GLU A 140 -13.01 -4.84 -12.71
C GLU A 140 -11.52 -5.03 -12.35
N PRO A 141 -10.73 -5.70 -13.22
CA PRO A 141 -9.29 -5.77 -13.06
C PRO A 141 -8.66 -4.36 -13.00
N LEU A 142 -7.55 -4.24 -12.28
CA LEU A 142 -6.78 -2.99 -12.27
C LEU A 142 -6.32 -2.67 -13.69
N GLN A 143 -6.61 -1.45 -14.14
CA GLN A 143 -6.08 -0.92 -15.39
C GLN A 143 -4.98 0.10 -15.11
N LEU A 144 -4.00 0.19 -16.01
CA LEU A 144 -2.88 1.12 -15.88
C LEU A 144 -2.84 2.04 -17.10
N GLN A 145 -2.72 3.34 -16.83
CA GLN A 145 -2.55 4.35 -17.87
C GLN A 145 -1.13 4.93 -17.74
N PRO A 146 -0.19 4.57 -18.64
CA PRO A 146 1.14 5.18 -18.66
C PRO A 146 1.05 6.71 -18.69
N ALA A 147 1.98 7.38 -18.01
CA ALA A 147 2.13 8.82 -18.17
C ALA A 147 2.64 9.15 -19.58
N ASP A 148 2.21 10.28 -20.14
CA ASP A 148 2.74 10.83 -21.41
C ASP A 148 4.16 11.38 -21.20
N ARG A 149 5.10 10.51 -20.83
CA ARG A 149 6.51 10.78 -20.61
C ARG A 149 7.35 9.66 -21.22
N GLN A 150 8.60 9.98 -21.55
CA GLN A 150 9.56 8.95 -21.95
C GLN A 150 9.83 7.99 -20.78
N PRO A 151 10.14 6.71 -21.07
CA PRO A 151 10.61 5.78 -20.04
C PRO A 151 11.87 6.30 -19.35
N PHE A 152 11.96 6.06 -18.05
CA PHE A 152 13.15 6.34 -17.25
C PHE A 152 14.11 5.16 -17.27
N THR A 153 15.36 5.43 -16.92
CA THR A 153 16.44 4.45 -16.77
C THR A 153 16.91 4.34 -15.33
N ARG A 154 17.75 3.34 -15.07
CA ARG A 154 18.59 3.27 -13.88
C ARG A 154 19.38 4.56 -13.61
N ASP A 155 19.95 5.17 -14.65
CA ASP A 155 20.79 6.35 -14.49
C ASP A 155 19.95 7.58 -14.12
N ASP A 156 18.74 7.71 -14.64
CA ASP A 156 17.80 8.75 -14.21
C ASP A 156 17.47 8.61 -12.71
N LEU A 157 17.26 7.37 -12.25
CA LEU A 157 16.97 7.11 -10.83
C LEU A 157 18.17 7.43 -9.92
N LEU A 158 19.39 7.15 -10.37
CA LEU A 158 20.60 7.36 -9.57
C LEU A 158 21.11 8.80 -9.58
N TYR A 159 21.05 9.47 -10.72
CA TYR A 159 21.70 10.76 -10.92
C TYR A 159 20.72 11.92 -11.03
N LEU A 160 19.44 11.66 -11.32
CA LEU A 160 18.36 12.66 -11.40
C LEU A 160 17.14 12.24 -10.57
N PRO A 161 17.30 11.82 -9.30
CA PRO A 161 16.20 11.29 -8.48
C PRO A 161 15.06 12.30 -8.30
N GLU A 162 15.34 13.60 -8.28
CA GLU A 162 14.33 14.65 -8.18
C GLU A 162 13.38 14.69 -9.39
N VAL A 163 13.87 14.39 -10.59
CA VAL A 163 13.05 14.37 -11.81
C VAL A 163 12.10 13.17 -11.79
N VAL A 164 12.60 12.03 -11.34
CA VAL A 164 11.80 10.80 -11.16
C VAL A 164 10.74 11.03 -10.07
N ALA A 165 11.15 11.62 -8.94
CA ALA A 165 10.27 11.93 -7.82
C ALA A 165 9.13 12.88 -8.24
N GLU A 166 9.44 13.97 -8.96
CA GLU A 166 8.45 14.91 -9.45
C GLU A 166 7.42 14.23 -10.36
N ALA A 167 7.86 13.37 -11.28
CA ALA A 167 6.97 12.62 -12.15
C ALA A 167 6.04 11.68 -11.36
N ALA A 168 6.55 10.98 -10.35
CA ALA A 168 5.74 10.14 -9.47
C ALA A 168 4.76 10.96 -8.63
N ASP A 169 5.19 12.10 -8.10
CA ASP A 169 4.37 12.98 -7.27
C ASP A 169 3.25 13.65 -8.07
N GLU A 170 3.48 14.05 -9.32
CA GLU A 170 2.44 14.58 -10.19
C GLU A 170 1.28 13.58 -10.38
N ILE A 171 1.62 12.30 -10.58
CA ILE A 171 0.68 11.18 -10.69
C ILE A 171 -0.05 11.00 -9.35
N ALA A 172 0.70 10.88 -8.25
CA ALA A 172 0.18 10.62 -6.91
C ALA A 172 -0.73 11.74 -6.41
N ALA A 173 -0.30 13.00 -6.53
CA ALA A 173 -1.03 14.17 -6.04
C ALA A 173 -2.38 14.34 -6.74
N ARG A 174 -2.43 14.11 -8.06
CA ARG A 174 -3.68 14.14 -8.81
C ARG A 174 -4.65 13.06 -8.34
N ARG A 175 -4.13 11.87 -8.00
CA ARG A 175 -4.93 10.75 -7.49
C ARG A 175 -5.41 10.98 -6.04
N ARG A 176 -4.53 11.45 -5.15
CA ARG A 176 -4.86 11.74 -3.73
C ARG A 176 -6.03 12.71 -3.57
N ARG A 177 -6.15 13.72 -4.46
CA ARG A 177 -7.22 14.72 -4.43
C ARG A 177 -8.61 14.15 -4.76
N SER A 178 -8.70 12.98 -5.41
CA SER A 178 -9.99 12.37 -5.76
C SER A 178 -10.49 11.37 -4.73
N PHE A 179 -9.67 11.01 -3.73
CA PHE A 179 -10.03 10.02 -2.73
C PHE A 179 -11.12 10.52 -1.80
N ARG A 180 -11.91 9.58 -1.32
CA ARG A 180 -13.10 9.84 -0.50
C ARG A 180 -13.03 9.04 0.78
N TRP A 181 -13.51 9.63 1.87
CA TRP A 181 -13.59 8.96 3.16
C TRP A 181 -14.88 8.13 3.28
N CYS A 182 -14.74 6.85 3.60
CA CYS A 182 -15.89 5.99 3.91
C CYS A 182 -16.21 6.04 5.41
N ARG A 183 -17.45 6.39 5.80
CA ARG A 183 -17.81 6.44 7.23
C ARG A 183 -17.89 5.08 7.92
N THR A 184 -18.16 4.01 7.17
CA THR A 184 -18.45 2.69 7.73
C THR A 184 -17.16 1.95 8.04
N CYS A 185 -16.25 1.84 7.07
CA CYS A 185 -14.93 1.24 7.33
C CYS A 185 -13.90 2.24 7.86
N ARG A 186 -14.22 3.54 7.86
CA ARG A 186 -13.33 4.64 8.32
C ARG A 186 -11.95 4.58 7.66
N ARG A 187 -11.96 4.38 6.34
CA ARG A 187 -10.76 4.37 5.49
C ARG A 187 -10.94 5.32 4.32
N VAL A 188 -9.82 5.86 3.87
CA VAL A 188 -9.73 6.53 2.57
C VAL A 188 -9.90 5.48 1.48
N GLN A 189 -10.77 5.76 0.52
CA GLN A 189 -11.14 4.86 -0.57
C GLN A 189 -11.07 5.63 -1.89
N SER A 190 -10.79 4.93 -2.98
CA SER A 190 -10.80 5.56 -4.29
C SER A 190 -12.25 5.91 -4.68
N PRO A 191 -12.49 6.97 -5.47
CA PRO A 191 -13.84 7.44 -5.76
C PRO A 191 -14.71 6.40 -6.46
N GLU A 192 -14.11 5.46 -7.20
CA GLU A 192 -14.80 4.39 -7.92
C GLU A 192 -15.44 3.36 -6.98
N TRP A 193 -15.01 3.33 -5.71
CA TRP A 193 -15.62 2.52 -4.65
C TRP A 193 -16.91 3.13 -4.08
N PHE A 194 -17.40 4.25 -4.60
CA PHE A 194 -18.64 4.88 -4.17
C PHE A 194 -19.63 4.93 -5.34
N THR A 195 -20.92 4.98 -5.02
CA THR A 195 -22.00 5.20 -5.99
C THR A 195 -22.55 6.61 -5.81
N GLY A 196 -22.33 7.50 -6.79
CA GLY A 196 -22.78 8.89 -6.70
C GLY A 196 -22.28 9.62 -5.45
N ALA A 197 -23.18 10.33 -4.76
CA ALA A 197 -22.88 11.06 -3.53
C ALA A 197 -22.81 10.18 -2.27
N ALA A 198 -22.85 8.84 -2.41
CA ALA A 198 -22.76 7.91 -1.30
C ALA A 198 -21.54 8.23 -0.43
N ARG A 199 -21.73 8.12 0.87
CA ARG A 199 -20.71 8.47 1.85
C ARG A 199 -20.17 7.20 2.56
N SER A 200 -20.50 6.03 2.04
CA SER A 200 -20.01 4.69 2.39
C SER A 200 -19.53 4.02 1.11
N CYS A 201 -18.50 3.18 1.18
CA CYS A 201 -18.01 2.47 0.00
C CYS A 201 -18.89 1.26 -0.31
N ARG A 202 -18.92 0.83 -1.57
CA ARG A 202 -19.73 -0.29 -2.08
C ARG A 202 -19.49 -1.59 -1.34
N ARG A 203 -18.27 -1.85 -0.85
CA ARG A 203 -17.98 -3.03 0.00
C ARG A 203 -18.73 -2.99 1.33
N CYS A 204 -18.82 -1.81 1.95
CA CYS A 204 -19.56 -1.66 3.20
C CYS A 204 -21.06 -1.72 2.95
N GLU A 205 -21.55 -1.13 1.84
CA GLU A 205 -22.97 -1.23 1.44
C GLU A 205 -23.36 -2.69 1.19
N ALA A 206 -22.60 -3.42 0.38
CA ALA A 206 -22.85 -4.84 0.10
C ALA A 206 -22.71 -5.77 1.33
N ALA A 207 -21.98 -5.34 2.37
CA ALA A 207 -21.91 -6.09 3.63
C ALA A 207 -23.20 -5.94 4.45
N VAL A 208 -23.80 -4.76 4.43
CA VAL A 208 -25.11 -4.51 5.07
C VAL A 208 -26.22 -5.25 4.33
N ASP A 209 -26.25 -5.16 2.99
CA ASP A 209 -27.28 -5.83 2.18
C ASP A 209 -27.30 -7.37 2.38
N ARG A 210 -26.12 -8.00 2.50
CA ARG A 210 -26.02 -9.43 2.80
C ARG A 210 -26.48 -9.77 4.21
N PHE A 211 -26.16 -8.93 5.18
CA PHE A 211 -26.61 -9.13 6.56
C PHE A 211 -28.14 -9.07 6.64
N ASP A 212 -28.77 -8.10 5.99
CA ASP A 212 -30.23 -7.98 5.92
C ASP A 212 -30.87 -9.17 5.19
N ALA A 213 -30.26 -9.63 4.10
CA ALA A 213 -30.73 -10.81 3.34
C ALA A 213 -30.63 -12.12 4.16
N ASP A 214 -29.56 -12.30 4.94
CA ASP A 214 -29.39 -13.49 5.78
C ASP A 214 -30.33 -13.47 7.00
N VAL A 215 -30.58 -12.30 7.61
CA VAL A 215 -31.58 -12.13 8.67
C VAL A 215 -33.00 -12.43 8.17
N MET A 216 -33.35 -11.96 6.96
CA MET A 216 -34.67 -12.26 6.38
C MET A 216 -34.86 -13.74 6.04
N ARG A 217 -33.80 -14.47 5.66
CA ARG A 217 -33.87 -15.93 5.41
C ARG A 217 -34.02 -16.75 6.69
N LEU A 218 -33.37 -16.33 7.77
CA LEU A 218 -33.45 -17.00 9.07
C LEU A 218 -34.79 -16.74 9.80
N GLY A 219 -35.46 -15.63 9.50
CA GLY A 219 -36.79 -15.29 10.05
C GLY A 219 -37.97 -16.00 9.37
N HIS A 220 -37.73 -16.91 8.43
CA HIS A 220 -38.76 -17.70 7.73
C HIS A 220 -38.58 -19.22 7.91
N SER A 221 -37.76 -19.65 8.89
CA SER A 221 -37.64 -21.06 9.31
C SER A 221 -38.31 -21.30 10.66
#